data_AF-A0A976CUH0-F1
#
_entry.id   AF-A0A976CUH0-F1
#
_cell.length_a   1.000
_cell.length_b   1.000
_cell.length_c   1.000
_cell.angle_alpha   90.00
_cell.angle_beta   90.00
_cell.angle_gamma   90.00
#
_symmetry.space_group_name_H-M   'P 1'
#
loop_
_entity.id
_entity.type
_entity.pdbx_description
1 polymer ?
#
loop_
_entity_poly.entity_id
_entity_poly.type
_entity_poly.pdbx_seq_one_letter_code
_entity_poly.pdbx_strand_id
1 'polypeptide(L)'
;MAENSKLSHSVGLLRKKCKQHFFALSPCIALALGSLAHGQGEAAVAAKIHFVAWGDAIAGLSLKSEGAGTTFRAESFSYSDSVPYRGPAILEIFQSAAQGNDAEPKQPGEAIGAPEAKSAEEKDGPAKTEADAKPKSALAQELEKRREKDPSLVALARIPAGCTRATILLQSLGNGTYQAYVINDDPSQLPPGKLRIQNLSPYPISIKVATVEKPIQIAPNQQFTIPAADGNLIYELSYFHEKEWKYQENNIVRVSPQEQTQMLVLRSQNDFFVSSGGSVGGFALPDARGTVACRHPNALS
;
A
#
# COMPACT_ATOMS: atom_id res chain seq x y z
N MET A 1 -21.68 -1.35 -60.44
CA MET A 1 -22.33 -0.22 -61.10
C MET A 1 -22.59 0.85 -60.06
N ALA A 2 -22.10 2.07 -60.32
CA ALA A 2 -22.43 3.37 -59.69
C ALA A 2 -22.25 3.51 -58.15
N GLU A 3 -21.76 4.60 -57.57
CA GLU A 3 -21.02 5.80 -58.00
C GLU A 3 -20.63 6.57 -56.72
N ASN A 4 -19.52 7.32 -56.78
CA ASN A 4 -19.22 8.62 -56.16
C ASN A 4 -19.94 9.02 -54.84
N SER A 5 -19.23 9.55 -53.84
CA SER A 5 -18.91 10.99 -53.82
C SER A 5 -17.79 11.36 -52.83
N LYS A 6 -16.80 12.08 -53.35
CA LYS A 6 -15.85 12.92 -52.60
C LYS A 6 -16.56 14.16 -52.05
N LEU A 7 -16.14 14.65 -50.88
CA LEU A 7 -16.22 16.08 -50.57
C LEU A 7 -15.04 16.49 -49.67
N SER A 8 -14.21 17.33 -50.27
CA SER A 8 -13.12 18.11 -49.70
C SER A 8 -13.72 19.38 -49.10
N HIS A 9 -13.28 19.81 -47.91
CA HIS A 9 -13.26 21.22 -47.55
C HIS A 9 -12.00 21.57 -46.76
N SER A 10 -11.16 22.35 -47.42
CA SER A 10 -10.07 23.19 -46.91
C SER A 10 -10.63 24.56 -46.55
N VAL A 11 -10.37 25.06 -45.34
CA VAL A 11 -10.24 26.47 -44.92
C VAL A 11 -9.53 26.41 -43.55
N GLY A 12 -8.51 27.16 -43.15
CA GLY A 12 -7.92 28.41 -43.57
C GLY A 12 -7.40 29.10 -42.29
N LEU A 13 -6.19 29.65 -42.35
CA LEU A 13 -5.40 30.29 -41.30
C LEU A 13 -6.13 31.28 -40.38
N LEU A 14 -5.62 31.41 -39.13
CA LEU A 14 -5.38 32.72 -38.50
C LEU A 14 -4.31 32.62 -37.39
N ARG A 15 -3.04 32.82 -37.77
CA ARG A 15 -1.93 33.10 -36.84
C ARG A 15 -2.04 34.55 -36.35
N LYS A 16 -2.45 34.78 -35.10
CA LYS A 16 -2.32 36.09 -34.46
C LYS A 16 -0.90 36.24 -33.90
N LYS A 17 -0.15 37.19 -34.48
CA LYS A 17 1.13 37.70 -33.97
C LYS A 17 0.84 38.48 -32.68
N CYS A 18 1.31 37.98 -31.54
CA CYS A 18 1.33 38.76 -30.30
C CYS A 18 2.61 39.60 -30.29
N LYS A 19 2.44 40.92 -30.22
CA LYS A 19 3.53 41.91 -30.21
C LYS A 19 4.29 41.84 -28.89
N GLN A 20 5.61 41.74 -29.00
CA GLN A 20 6.56 41.95 -27.92
C GLN A 20 6.52 43.43 -27.50
N HIS A 21 6.26 43.70 -26.22
CA HIS A 21 6.58 44.97 -25.61
C HIS A 21 7.86 44.81 -24.78
N PHE A 22 8.96 45.32 -25.35
CA PHE A 22 10.17 45.68 -24.61
C PHE A 22 9.81 46.79 -23.62
N PHE A 23 9.92 46.51 -22.33
CA PHE A 23 10.01 47.55 -21.31
C PHE A 23 11.43 47.61 -20.76
N ALA A 24 11.87 48.85 -20.63
CA ALA A 24 13.22 49.30 -20.42
C ALA A 24 13.77 48.98 -19.02
N LEU A 25 15.10 48.91 -19.01
CA LEU A 25 16.02 48.85 -17.89
C LEU A 25 15.64 49.78 -16.72
N SER A 26 15.66 49.23 -15.51
CA SER A 26 15.87 49.99 -14.28
C SER A 26 17.02 49.33 -13.50
N PRO A 27 18.16 50.01 -13.29
CA PRO A 27 19.25 49.51 -12.47
C PRO A 27 19.03 49.99 -11.04
N CYS A 28 18.50 49.13 -10.18
CA CYS A 28 18.43 49.41 -8.75
C CYS A 28 19.00 48.23 -7.96
N ILE A 29 20.15 48.51 -7.35
CA ILE A 29 20.50 48.08 -5.99
C ILE A 29 20.92 46.61 -5.88
N ALA A 30 22.22 46.39 -6.11
CA ALA A 30 22.94 45.26 -5.56
C ALA A 30 23.12 45.48 -4.04
N LEU A 31 22.13 45.05 -3.25
CA LEU A 31 22.29 44.85 -1.81
C LEU A 31 22.27 43.36 -1.51
N ALA A 32 23.47 42.86 -1.18
CA ALA A 32 23.75 41.74 -0.30
C ALA A 32 22.66 40.65 -0.18
N LEU A 33 22.70 39.67 -1.08
CA LEU A 33 22.13 38.35 -0.82
C LEU A 33 23.26 37.40 -0.44
N GLY A 34 23.65 37.45 0.83
CA GLY A 34 24.20 36.30 1.52
C GLY A 34 23.10 35.27 1.69
N SER A 35 22.77 34.55 0.60
CA SER A 35 21.88 33.41 0.67
C SER A 35 22.66 32.25 1.27
N LEU A 36 22.47 32.10 2.58
CA LEU A 36 22.66 30.88 3.33
C LEU A 36 22.37 29.67 2.43
N ALA A 37 23.37 28.81 2.29
CA ALA A 37 23.17 27.41 1.95
C ALA A 37 22.33 26.77 3.07
N HIS A 38 21.03 27.07 3.10
CA HIS A 38 20.07 26.21 3.75
C HIS A 38 20.08 24.93 2.92
N GLY A 39 20.54 23.85 3.55
CA GLY A 39 20.48 22.51 2.99
C GLY A 39 19.10 22.31 2.37
N GLN A 40 19.06 21.66 1.20
CA GLN A 40 17.81 21.29 0.53
C GLN A 40 16.89 20.62 1.56
N GLY A 41 16.02 21.42 2.15
CA GLY A 41 15.11 20.98 3.20
C GLY A 41 14.20 19.95 2.57
N GLU A 42 14.10 18.80 3.22
CA GLU A 42 13.20 17.77 2.78
C GLU A 42 11.78 18.34 2.66
N ALA A 43 11.12 18.09 1.53
CA ALA A 43 9.83 18.71 1.24
C ALA A 43 8.83 18.39 2.35
N ALA A 44 8.25 19.41 2.97
CA ALA A 44 7.24 19.21 4.00
C ALA A 44 5.92 18.73 3.36
N VAL A 45 5.24 17.81 4.04
CA VAL A 45 3.94 17.25 3.65
C VAL A 45 2.93 17.40 4.78
N ALA A 46 1.65 17.43 4.43
CA ALA A 46 0.55 17.38 5.38
C ALA A 46 -0.49 16.38 4.86
N ALA A 47 -0.73 15.31 5.60
CA ALA A 47 -1.61 14.22 5.18
C ALA A 47 -2.33 13.57 6.37
N LYS A 48 -3.48 12.96 6.10
CA LYS A 48 -4.09 11.96 7.00
C LYS A 48 -3.54 10.59 6.64
N ILE A 49 -3.01 9.88 7.62
CA ILE A 49 -2.32 8.62 7.39
C ILE A 49 -3.07 7.49 8.08
N HIS A 50 -3.41 6.45 7.32
CA HIS A 50 -3.85 5.19 7.89
C HIS A 50 -2.70 4.19 7.91
N PHE A 51 -2.68 3.33 8.91
CA PHE A 51 -1.71 2.25 9.04
C PHE A 51 -2.41 0.90 8.95
N VAL A 52 -1.77 -0.03 8.27
CA VAL A 52 -2.23 -1.42 8.15
C VAL A 52 -1.02 -2.31 8.43
N ALA A 53 -1.17 -3.30 9.32
CA ALA A 53 -0.15 -4.32 9.50
C ALA A 53 -0.33 -5.43 8.45
N TRP A 54 0.75 -5.73 7.72
CA TRP A 54 0.84 -6.89 6.83
C TRP A 54 1.32 -8.11 7.63
N GLY A 55 0.43 -8.60 8.47
CA GLY A 55 0.68 -9.70 9.40
C GLY A 55 -0.16 -9.45 10.65
N ASP A 56 0.40 -9.80 11.80
CA ASP A 56 -0.26 -9.57 13.09
C ASP A 56 -0.28 -8.07 13.43
N ALA A 57 -1.22 -7.67 14.28
CA ALA A 57 -1.34 -6.27 14.69
C ALA A 57 -0.05 -5.78 15.38
N ILE A 58 0.34 -4.53 15.12
CA ILE A 58 1.58 -3.94 15.63
C ILE A 58 1.22 -2.82 16.61
N ALA A 59 1.49 -3.06 17.89
CA ALA A 59 1.26 -2.09 18.97
C ALA A 59 2.51 -1.24 19.28
N GLY A 60 2.30 -0.18 20.05
CA GLY A 60 3.37 0.69 20.56
C GLY A 60 4.05 1.54 19.51
N LEU A 61 3.41 1.74 18.34
CA LEU A 61 3.96 2.58 17.27
C LEU A 61 3.74 4.06 17.58
N SER A 62 4.66 4.90 17.11
CA SER A 62 4.54 6.34 17.24
C SER A 62 5.21 7.09 16.09
N LEU A 63 4.72 8.31 15.84
CA LEU A 63 5.31 9.25 14.90
C LEU A 63 5.98 10.40 15.64
N LYS A 64 7.13 10.84 15.13
CA LYS A 64 7.76 12.09 15.55
C LYS A 64 7.04 13.27 14.88
N SER A 65 5.89 13.65 15.43
CA SER A 65 5.20 14.90 15.11
C SER A 65 5.73 16.03 16.00
N GLU A 66 5.47 17.30 15.62
CA GLU A 66 5.74 18.44 16.50
C GLU A 66 5.00 18.27 17.84
N GLY A 67 5.70 17.91 18.92
CA GLY A 67 5.13 17.73 20.26
C GLY A 67 5.36 16.33 20.86
N ALA A 68 4.47 15.92 21.78
CA ALA A 68 4.43 14.55 22.27
C ALA A 68 4.05 13.62 21.10
N GLY A 69 4.91 12.66 20.76
CA GLY A 69 4.72 11.80 19.59
C GLY A 69 3.33 11.16 19.57
N THR A 70 2.69 11.13 18.40
CA THR A 70 1.36 10.54 18.26
C THR A 70 1.50 9.02 18.24
N THR A 71 0.97 8.34 19.26
CA THR A 71 0.96 6.88 19.33
C THR A 71 -0.20 6.30 18.53
N PHE A 72 -0.01 5.11 17.97
CA PHE A 72 -1.04 4.40 17.22
C PHE A 72 -0.77 2.89 17.22
N ARG A 73 -1.76 2.13 16.77
CA ARG A 73 -1.68 0.69 16.51
C ARG A 73 -1.95 0.45 15.04
N ALA A 74 -1.11 -0.35 14.38
CA ALA A 74 -1.41 -0.83 13.04
C ALA A 74 -2.20 -2.12 13.17
N GLU A 75 -3.44 -2.13 12.69
CA GLU A 75 -4.32 -3.29 12.82
C GLU A 75 -4.00 -4.34 11.74
N SER A 76 -4.14 -5.61 12.11
CA SER A 76 -3.91 -6.74 11.20
C SER A 76 -4.92 -6.67 10.05
N PHE A 77 -4.43 -6.41 8.83
CA PHE A 77 -5.27 -6.32 7.63
C PHE A 77 -6.52 -5.46 7.85
N SER A 78 -6.37 -4.32 8.54
CA SER A 78 -7.43 -3.35 8.75
C SER A 78 -6.83 -1.97 8.89
N TYR A 79 -7.58 -0.96 8.49
CA TYR A 79 -7.12 0.43 8.61
C TYR A 79 -7.18 0.84 10.07
N SER A 80 -6.10 1.41 10.57
CA SER A 80 -6.14 2.15 11.83
C SER A 80 -7.03 3.38 11.69
N ASP A 81 -7.35 3.99 12.84
CA ASP A 81 -7.78 5.38 12.87
C ASP A 81 -6.78 6.28 12.13
N SER A 82 -7.29 7.33 11.49
CA SER A 82 -6.43 8.24 10.73
C SER A 82 -5.56 9.08 11.66
N VAL A 83 -4.25 9.04 11.46
CA VAL A 83 -3.28 9.87 12.17
C VAL A 83 -2.99 11.13 11.34
N PRO A 84 -3.27 12.34 11.84
CA PRO A 84 -2.86 13.55 11.15
C PRO A 84 -1.34 13.71 11.22
N TYR A 85 -0.70 13.91 10.08
CA TYR A 85 0.74 14.09 9.97
C TYR A 85 1.09 15.40 9.28
N ARG A 86 2.03 16.13 9.86
CA ARG A 86 2.67 17.31 9.26
C ARG A 86 4.16 17.26 9.58
N GLY A 87 4.99 17.21 8.55
CA GLY A 87 6.43 17.01 8.74
C GLY A 87 7.17 16.74 7.42
N PRO A 88 8.41 16.22 7.49
CA PRO A 88 9.19 15.82 6.31
C PRO A 88 8.49 14.76 5.45
N ALA A 89 8.84 14.68 4.17
CA ALA A 89 8.31 13.66 3.26
C ALA A 89 8.68 12.22 3.68
N ILE A 90 9.88 11.99 4.24
CA ILE A 90 10.23 10.74 4.91
C ILE A 90 9.68 10.80 6.33
N LEU A 91 8.63 10.04 6.54
CA LEU A 91 8.02 9.78 7.82
C LEU A 91 8.80 8.69 8.56
N GLU A 92 9.18 8.99 9.80
CA GLU A 92 9.87 8.09 10.72
C GLU A 92 8.86 7.43 11.66
N ILE A 93 8.88 6.10 11.74
CA ILE A 93 8.00 5.31 12.62
C ILE A 93 8.85 4.67 13.70
N PHE A 94 8.49 4.93 14.95
CA PHE A 94 9.16 4.42 16.13
C PHE A 94 8.29 3.39 16.85
N GLN A 95 8.91 2.48 17.58
CA GLN A 95 8.22 1.54 18.44
C GLN A 95 8.81 1.55 19.85
N SER A 96 7.94 1.73 20.85
CA SER A 96 8.36 1.68 22.24
C SER A 96 8.46 0.24 22.73
N ALA A 97 9.60 -0.12 23.34
CA ALA A 97 9.86 -1.47 23.87
C ALA A 97 8.91 -1.93 25.00
N ALA A 98 8.08 -1.03 25.53
CA ALA A 98 7.27 -1.27 26.73
C ALA A 98 5.87 -1.86 26.49
N GLN A 99 5.45 -2.12 25.25
CA GLN A 99 4.07 -2.56 24.94
C GLN A 99 4.01 -3.83 24.06
N GLY A 100 4.95 -4.75 24.28
CA GLY A 100 5.03 -6.01 23.56
C GLY A 100 4.22 -7.18 24.15
N ASN A 101 3.42 -6.97 25.21
CA ASN A 101 2.59 -8.03 25.78
C ASN A 101 1.12 -7.59 25.80
N ASP A 102 0.29 -8.42 25.18
CA ASP A 102 -1.16 -8.35 25.18
C ASP A 102 -1.70 -8.14 26.61
N ALA A 103 -2.20 -6.92 26.87
CA ALA A 103 -3.23 -6.74 27.87
C ALA A 103 -4.57 -7.10 27.22
N GLU A 104 -4.79 -8.40 27.02
CA GLU A 104 -6.12 -8.96 26.78
C GLU A 104 -7.03 -8.52 27.95
N PRO A 105 -8.17 -7.84 27.70
CA PRO A 105 -9.11 -7.57 28.77
C PRO A 105 -9.74 -8.89 29.19
N LYS A 106 -9.28 -9.44 30.32
CA LYS A 106 -9.92 -10.58 31.00
C LYS A 106 -11.41 -10.27 31.20
N GLN A 107 -12.27 -10.92 30.41
CA GLN A 107 -13.66 -11.10 30.81
C GLN A 107 -13.72 -12.16 31.92
N PRO A 108 -14.41 -11.89 33.04
CA PRO A 108 -14.73 -12.91 34.03
C PRO A 108 -16.01 -13.64 33.62
N GLY A 109 -15.97 -14.98 33.52
CA GLY A 109 -17.20 -15.76 33.29
C GLY A 109 -16.98 -17.24 33.01
N GLU A 110 -16.78 -17.99 34.09
CA GLU A 110 -17.19 -19.39 34.35
C GLU A 110 -16.76 -20.57 33.46
N ALA A 111 -16.30 -21.60 34.17
CA ALA A 111 -15.82 -22.89 33.72
C ALA A 111 -16.94 -23.80 33.16
N ILE A 112 -16.55 -24.77 32.32
CA ILE A 112 -16.79 -26.22 32.50
C ILE A 112 -16.14 -26.98 31.32
N GLY A 113 -15.38 -28.04 31.63
CA GLY A 113 -15.25 -29.22 30.76
C GLY A 113 -13.91 -29.49 30.08
N ALA A 114 -13.04 -30.26 30.73
CA ALA A 114 -11.99 -31.10 30.10
C ALA A 114 -12.66 -32.31 29.38
N PRO A 115 -12.03 -33.07 28.44
CA PRO A 115 -10.68 -33.64 28.61
C PRO A 115 -9.78 -33.80 27.35
N GLU A 116 -8.50 -34.09 27.64
CA GLU A 116 -7.50 -34.89 26.90
C GLU A 116 -7.09 -34.55 25.45
N ALA A 117 -5.81 -34.24 25.25
CA ALA A 117 -4.93 -35.02 24.37
C ALA A 117 -3.44 -34.73 24.65
N LYS A 118 -2.66 -35.80 24.67
CA LYS A 118 -1.22 -35.87 24.94
C LYS A 118 -0.38 -35.12 23.90
N SER A 119 0.57 -34.33 24.37
CA SER A 119 1.71 -33.84 23.58
C SER A 119 2.58 -35.01 23.10
N ALA A 120 2.92 -35.00 21.82
CA ALA A 120 3.99 -35.80 21.25
C ALA A 120 5.00 -34.86 20.56
N GLU A 121 6.25 -35.31 20.63
CA GLU A 121 7.50 -34.57 20.50
C GLU A 121 7.80 -33.91 19.15
N GLU A 122 8.57 -32.84 19.31
CA GLU A 122 9.45 -32.12 18.40
C GLU A 122 10.41 -33.04 17.62
N LYS A 123 10.57 -32.80 16.31
CA LYS A 123 11.75 -33.25 15.55
C LYS A 123 12.06 -32.36 14.34
N ASP A 124 13.22 -31.71 14.46
CA ASP A 124 14.21 -31.37 13.42
C ASP A 124 13.72 -30.89 12.05
N GLY A 125 13.74 -29.56 11.86
CA GLY A 125 13.80 -28.95 10.54
C GLY A 125 15.25 -28.80 10.05
N PRO A 126 15.57 -29.15 8.78
CA PRO A 126 16.88 -28.83 8.23
C PRO A 126 16.94 -27.38 7.73
N ALA A 127 17.94 -26.69 8.27
CA ALA A 127 18.70 -25.54 7.76
C ALA A 127 18.12 -24.73 6.58
N LYS A 128 17.71 -23.49 6.89
CA LYS A 128 17.60 -22.39 5.92
C LYS A 128 18.93 -22.20 5.21
N THR A 129 18.99 -22.56 3.93
CA THR A 129 20.03 -22.07 3.03
C THR A 129 19.68 -20.63 2.64
N GLU A 130 20.57 -19.71 3.00
CA GLU A 130 20.56 -18.32 2.53
C GLU A 130 20.70 -18.30 1.01
N ALA A 131 19.59 -18.02 0.30
CA ALA A 131 19.61 -17.82 -1.14
C ALA A 131 18.99 -16.45 -1.47
N ASP A 132 19.81 -15.62 -2.11
CA ASP A 132 19.49 -14.41 -2.88
C ASP A 132 18.84 -13.25 -2.12
N ALA A 133 19.66 -12.50 -1.40
CA ALA A 133 19.33 -11.16 -0.92
C ALA A 133 19.11 -10.22 -2.12
N LYS A 134 17.84 -9.97 -2.46
CA LYS A 134 17.44 -8.88 -3.35
C LYS A 134 18.11 -7.57 -2.91
N PRO A 135 18.51 -6.68 -3.84
CA PRO A 135 19.14 -5.42 -3.50
C PRO A 135 18.21 -4.63 -2.55
N LYS A 136 18.71 -4.35 -1.34
CA LYS A 136 18.00 -3.56 -0.33
C LYS A 136 17.70 -2.18 -0.90
N SER A 137 16.44 -1.75 -0.82
CA SER A 137 16.02 -0.43 -1.28
C SER A 137 16.81 0.69 -0.57
N ALA A 138 16.95 1.86 -1.20
CA ALA A 138 17.66 2.98 -0.61
C ALA A 138 17.11 3.38 0.79
N LEU A 139 15.79 3.25 1.00
CA LEU A 139 15.15 3.49 2.30
C LEU A 139 15.52 2.42 3.34
N ALA A 140 15.65 1.15 2.95
CA ALA A 140 16.07 0.09 3.87
C ALA A 140 17.51 0.31 4.36
N GLN A 141 18.40 0.72 3.45
CA GLN A 141 19.79 1.07 3.82
C GLN A 141 19.85 2.31 4.73
N GLU A 142 19.00 3.30 4.48
CA GLU A 142 18.89 4.50 5.33
C GLU A 142 18.34 4.17 6.72
N LEU A 143 17.33 3.29 6.82
CA LEU A 143 16.78 2.81 8.08
C LEU A 143 17.86 2.14 8.93
N GLU A 144 18.65 1.23 8.34
CA GLU A 144 19.75 0.54 9.03
C GLU A 144 20.73 1.54 9.66
N LYS A 145 21.18 2.54 8.89
CA LYS A 145 22.10 3.59 9.38
C LYS A 145 21.51 4.46 10.48
N ARG A 146 20.22 4.82 10.38
CA ARG A 146 19.56 5.65 11.41
C ARG A 146 19.32 4.85 12.69
N ARG A 147 19.03 3.56 12.58
CA ARG A 147 18.76 2.68 13.71
C ARG A 147 20.01 2.39 14.55
N GLU A 148 21.21 2.50 13.99
CA GLU A 148 22.46 2.48 14.78
C GLU A 148 22.49 3.61 15.83
N LYS A 149 21.85 4.75 15.52
CA LYS A 149 21.77 5.90 16.43
C LYS A 149 20.53 5.86 17.32
N ASP A 150 19.42 5.38 16.78
CA ASP A 150 18.15 5.27 17.48
C ASP A 150 17.50 3.90 17.22
N PRO A 151 17.75 2.90 18.08
CA PRO A 151 17.18 1.56 17.92
C PRO A 151 15.66 1.49 17.94
N SER A 152 14.99 2.55 18.45
CA SER A 152 13.52 2.60 18.49
C SER A 152 12.91 2.92 17.12
N LEU A 153 13.70 3.36 16.15
CA LEU A 153 13.27 3.54 14.77
C LEU A 153 13.06 2.17 14.09
N VAL A 154 11.82 1.89 13.70
CA VAL A 154 11.43 0.58 13.15
C VAL A 154 11.07 0.61 11.68
N ALA A 155 10.70 1.78 11.12
CA ALA A 155 10.43 1.93 9.69
C ALA A 155 10.59 3.36 9.18
N LEU A 156 10.84 3.48 7.88
CA LEU A 156 10.83 4.74 7.13
C LEU A 156 9.81 4.63 5.99
N ALA A 157 8.95 5.65 5.85
CA ALA A 157 7.95 5.72 4.80
C ALA A 157 8.06 7.04 4.04
N ARG A 158 8.14 7.00 2.70
CA ARG A 158 8.16 8.23 1.88
C ARG A 158 6.75 8.59 1.42
N ILE A 159 6.22 9.68 1.95
CA ILE A 159 4.93 10.23 1.55
C ILE A 159 5.08 10.97 0.21
N PRO A 160 4.26 10.65 -0.81
CA PRO A 160 4.29 11.37 -2.08
C PRO A 160 3.95 12.86 -1.92
N ALA A 161 4.60 13.71 -2.69
CA ALA A 161 4.31 15.15 -2.70
C ALA A 161 2.85 15.40 -3.13
N GLY A 162 2.20 16.37 -2.47
CA GLY A 162 0.80 16.74 -2.76
C GLY A 162 -0.25 15.73 -2.30
N CYS A 163 0.16 14.65 -1.62
CA CYS A 163 -0.75 13.66 -1.06
C CYS A 163 -1.46 14.20 0.18
N THR A 164 -2.80 14.23 0.17
CA THR A 164 -3.61 14.64 1.33
C THR A 164 -4.04 13.46 2.21
N ARG A 165 -4.04 12.24 1.66
CA ARG A 165 -4.38 11.00 2.36
C ARG A 165 -3.52 9.85 1.86
N ALA A 166 -2.88 9.14 2.79
CA ALA A 166 -2.02 8.00 2.46
C ALA A 166 -2.35 6.81 3.36
N THR A 167 -2.11 5.61 2.82
CA THR A 167 -2.10 4.38 3.62
C THR A 167 -0.70 3.82 3.63
N ILE A 168 -0.22 3.46 4.82
CA ILE A 168 1.08 2.85 5.03
C ILE A 168 0.85 1.40 5.47
N LEU A 169 1.20 0.47 4.58
CA LEU A 169 1.21 -0.95 4.88
C LEU A 169 2.58 -1.34 5.44
N LEU A 170 2.60 -1.91 6.64
CA LEU A 170 3.81 -2.29 7.36
C LEU A 170 4.02 -3.80 7.30
N GLN A 171 5.06 -4.24 6.58
CA GLN A 171 5.46 -5.63 6.51
C GLN A 171 6.64 -5.91 7.45
N SER A 172 6.51 -6.89 8.34
CA SER A 172 7.62 -7.31 9.19
C SER A 172 8.77 -7.85 8.34
N LEU A 173 9.98 -7.33 8.58
CA LEU A 173 11.24 -7.86 8.05
C LEU A 173 11.99 -8.73 9.08
N GLY A 174 11.40 -8.92 10.27
CA GLY A 174 12.07 -9.51 11.43
C GLY A 174 12.82 -8.48 12.27
N ASN A 175 13.32 -8.91 13.43
CA ASN A 175 14.11 -8.09 14.36
C ASN A 175 13.44 -6.75 14.77
N GLY A 176 12.11 -6.69 14.79
CA GLY A 176 11.36 -5.45 15.06
C GLY A 176 11.64 -4.35 14.03
N THR A 177 11.87 -4.71 12.77
CA THR A 177 11.94 -3.77 11.64
C THR A 177 10.79 -4.03 10.67
N TYR A 178 10.31 -2.96 10.03
CA TYR A 178 9.22 -3.06 9.08
C TYR A 178 9.56 -2.35 7.77
N GLN A 179 9.16 -2.98 6.66
CA GLN A 179 9.11 -2.36 5.36
C GLN A 179 7.78 -1.64 5.20
N ALA A 180 7.84 -0.33 4.92
CA ALA A 180 6.66 0.48 4.64
C ALA A 180 6.37 0.52 3.13
N TYR A 181 5.15 0.16 2.75
CA TYR A 181 4.60 0.41 1.42
C TYR A 181 3.62 1.57 1.52
N VAL A 182 3.90 2.66 0.81
CA VAL A 182 3.06 3.86 0.83
C VAL A 182 2.13 3.85 -0.37
N ILE A 183 0.84 3.89 -0.08
CA ILE A 183 -0.23 3.95 -1.05
C ILE A 183 -0.77 5.39 -1.04
N ASN A 184 -0.80 6.01 -2.20
CA ASN A 184 -1.43 7.32 -2.37
C ASN A 184 -2.95 7.13 -2.47
N ASP A 185 -3.65 7.45 -1.37
CA ASP A 185 -5.09 7.34 -1.25
C ASP A 185 -5.78 8.69 -1.39
N ASP A 186 -5.12 9.66 -2.03
CA ASP A 186 -5.73 10.95 -2.27
C ASP A 186 -7.06 10.77 -3.01
N PRO A 187 -8.19 11.30 -2.48
CA PRO A 187 -9.49 11.14 -3.10
C PRO A 187 -9.56 11.65 -4.55
N SER A 188 -8.68 12.58 -4.93
CA SER A 188 -8.61 13.07 -6.31
C SER A 188 -8.08 12.03 -7.31
N GLN A 189 -7.38 10.99 -6.86
CA GLN A 189 -6.74 9.99 -7.72
C GLN A 189 -7.60 8.74 -7.98
N LEU A 190 -8.61 8.50 -7.16
CA LEU A 190 -9.53 7.37 -7.31
C LEU A 190 -10.96 7.87 -7.50
N PRO A 191 -11.48 7.93 -8.74
CA PRO A 191 -12.87 8.33 -8.95
C PRO A 191 -13.84 7.37 -8.23
N PRO A 192 -14.92 7.88 -7.61
CA PRO A 192 -15.97 7.04 -7.03
C PRO A 192 -16.58 6.06 -8.04
N GLY A 193 -17.07 4.92 -7.55
CA GLY A 193 -17.68 3.88 -8.40
C GLY A 193 -16.69 3.06 -9.24
N LYS A 194 -15.40 3.17 -8.92
CA LYS A 194 -14.33 2.39 -9.56
C LYS A 194 -13.57 1.57 -8.52
N LEU A 195 -13.13 0.39 -8.94
CA LEU A 195 -12.19 -0.44 -8.19
C LEU A 195 -10.77 -0.11 -8.66
N ARG A 196 -9.91 0.35 -7.74
CA ARG A 196 -8.46 0.38 -7.96
C ARG A 196 -7.86 -0.92 -7.45
N ILE A 197 -7.14 -1.61 -8.32
CA ILE A 197 -6.43 -2.83 -7.98
C ILE A 197 -4.95 -2.51 -7.99
N GLN A 198 -4.26 -2.79 -6.89
CA GLN A 198 -2.82 -2.60 -6.77
C GLN A 198 -2.14 -3.94 -6.50
N ASN A 199 -1.18 -4.28 -7.36
CA ASN A 199 -0.39 -5.48 -7.20
C ASN A 199 0.86 -5.18 -6.37
N LEU A 200 0.82 -5.52 -5.08
CA LEU A 200 1.96 -5.51 -4.17
C LEU A 200 2.63 -6.89 -4.06
N SER A 201 2.13 -7.89 -4.78
CA SER A 201 2.73 -9.21 -4.82
C SER A 201 4.03 -9.18 -5.65
N PRO A 202 4.99 -10.10 -5.38
CA PRO A 202 6.22 -10.19 -6.17
C PRO A 202 5.99 -10.79 -7.57
N TYR A 203 4.77 -11.20 -7.89
CA TYR A 203 4.42 -11.88 -9.14
C TYR A 203 3.50 -11.02 -10.00
N PRO A 204 3.60 -11.08 -11.33
CA PRO A 204 2.53 -10.59 -12.19
C PRO A 204 1.21 -11.27 -11.83
N ILE A 205 0.13 -10.50 -11.82
CA ILE A 205 -1.22 -11.02 -11.62
C ILE A 205 -2.05 -10.81 -12.88
N SER A 206 -3.08 -11.64 -13.04
CA SER A 206 -4.08 -11.55 -14.09
C SER A 206 -5.45 -11.53 -13.45
N ILE A 207 -6.27 -10.56 -13.84
CA ILE A 207 -7.64 -10.41 -13.35
C ILE A 207 -8.58 -10.43 -14.54
N LYS A 208 -9.43 -11.46 -14.57
CA LYS A 208 -10.49 -11.56 -15.57
C LYS A 208 -11.78 -11.10 -14.92
N VAL A 209 -12.38 -10.05 -15.47
CA VAL A 209 -13.65 -9.50 -15.00
C VAL A 209 -14.72 -9.89 -15.99
N ALA A 210 -15.91 -10.27 -15.53
CA ALA A 210 -17.00 -10.75 -16.40
C ALA A 210 -17.36 -9.77 -17.53
N THR A 211 -17.19 -8.47 -17.30
CA THR A 211 -17.51 -7.39 -18.25
C THR A 211 -16.37 -7.02 -19.20
N VAL A 212 -15.19 -7.64 -19.05
CA VAL A 212 -13.99 -7.33 -19.84
C VAL A 212 -13.58 -8.57 -20.63
N GLU A 213 -13.50 -8.44 -21.95
CA GLU A 213 -13.24 -9.56 -22.86
C GLU A 213 -11.88 -10.25 -22.61
N LYS A 214 -10.85 -9.46 -22.27
CA LYS A 214 -9.48 -9.95 -22.06
C LYS A 214 -9.07 -9.81 -20.59
N PRO A 215 -8.40 -10.83 -20.02
CA PRO A 215 -7.81 -10.70 -18.70
C PRO A 215 -6.82 -9.52 -18.65
N ILE A 216 -6.90 -8.75 -17.57
CA ILE A 216 -6.03 -7.61 -17.32
C ILE A 216 -4.81 -8.11 -16.55
N GLN A 217 -3.63 -7.96 -17.13
CA GLN A 217 -2.38 -8.31 -16.48
C GLN A 217 -1.79 -7.08 -15.78
N ILE A 218 -1.41 -7.24 -14.51
CA ILE A 218 -0.86 -6.16 -13.68
C ILE A 218 0.50 -6.64 -13.16
N ALA A 219 1.58 -5.97 -13.58
CA ALA A 219 2.93 -6.30 -13.13
C ALA A 219 3.12 -5.94 -11.64
N PRO A 220 4.15 -6.47 -10.96
CA PRO A 220 4.48 -6.09 -9.59
C PRO A 220 4.64 -4.57 -9.44
N ASN A 221 4.10 -4.03 -8.35
CA ASN A 221 4.05 -2.60 -8.00
C ASN A 221 3.30 -1.72 -9.01
N GLN A 222 2.47 -2.31 -9.88
CA GLN A 222 1.56 -1.56 -10.73
C GLN A 222 0.13 -1.54 -10.19
N GLN A 223 -0.66 -0.60 -10.69
CA GLN A 223 -2.07 -0.47 -10.38
C GLN A 223 -2.90 -0.38 -11.66
N PHE A 224 -4.15 -0.81 -11.57
CA PHE A 224 -5.14 -0.69 -12.62
C PHE A 224 -6.49 -0.25 -12.03
N THR A 225 -7.31 0.45 -12.80
CA THR A 225 -8.62 0.91 -12.34
C THR A 225 -9.71 0.41 -13.27
N ILE A 226 -10.74 -0.22 -12.71
CA ILE A 226 -11.85 -0.83 -13.44
C ILE A 226 -13.16 -0.18 -12.97
N PRO A 227 -14.04 0.28 -13.88
CA PRO A 227 -15.37 0.70 -13.51
C PRO A 227 -16.23 -0.52 -13.11
N ALA A 228 -17.06 -0.37 -12.08
CA ALA A 228 -18.04 -1.39 -11.71
C ALA A 228 -19.43 -0.96 -12.19
N ALA A 229 -19.82 -1.39 -13.39
CA ALA A 229 -21.04 -0.92 -14.06
C ALA A 229 -22.31 -1.09 -13.21
N ASP A 230 -22.44 -2.20 -12.50
CA ASP A 230 -23.64 -2.55 -11.72
C ASP A 230 -23.39 -2.54 -10.20
N GLY A 231 -22.37 -1.78 -9.77
CA GLY A 231 -21.95 -1.72 -8.36
C GLY A 231 -21.37 -3.02 -7.79
N ASN A 232 -21.16 -4.02 -8.64
CA ASN A 232 -20.50 -5.28 -8.33
C ASN A 232 -19.49 -5.62 -9.42
N LEU A 233 -18.41 -6.28 -9.03
CA LEU A 233 -17.36 -6.73 -9.92
C LEU A 233 -17.04 -8.18 -9.59
N ILE A 234 -17.44 -9.09 -10.48
CA ILE A 234 -17.10 -10.51 -10.41
C ILE A 234 -15.75 -10.69 -11.10
N TYR A 235 -14.78 -11.27 -10.39
CA TYR A 235 -13.43 -11.46 -10.91
C TYR A 235 -12.89 -12.85 -10.67
N GLU A 236 -12.05 -13.32 -11.59
CA GLU A 236 -11.14 -14.44 -11.41
C GLU A 236 -9.71 -13.87 -11.30
N LEU A 237 -9.00 -14.23 -10.23
CA LEU A 237 -7.62 -13.84 -9.98
C LEU A 237 -6.69 -15.02 -10.22
N SER A 238 -5.62 -14.77 -10.97
CA SER A 238 -4.50 -15.69 -11.18
C SER A 238 -3.18 -14.95 -11.01
N TYR A 239 -2.09 -15.67 -10.72
CA TYR A 239 -0.74 -15.11 -10.65
C TYR A 239 0.24 -15.95 -11.46
N PHE A 240 1.30 -15.31 -11.96
CA PHE A 240 2.32 -15.97 -12.76
C PHE A 240 3.49 -16.41 -11.88
N HIS A 241 3.68 -17.71 -11.73
CA HIS A 241 4.75 -18.30 -10.92
C HIS A 241 5.30 -19.54 -11.63
N GLU A 242 6.62 -19.76 -11.57
CA GLU A 242 7.26 -20.94 -12.16
C GLU A 242 6.94 -21.16 -13.65
N LYS A 243 6.80 -20.06 -14.40
CA LYS A 243 6.46 -20.01 -15.84
C LYS A 243 5.03 -20.43 -16.19
N GLU A 244 4.15 -20.55 -15.21
CA GLU A 244 2.74 -20.88 -15.42
C GLU A 244 1.82 -19.89 -14.70
N TRP A 245 0.61 -19.75 -15.23
CA TRP A 245 -0.45 -19.02 -14.56
C TRP A 245 -1.17 -19.96 -13.59
N LYS A 246 -1.10 -19.65 -12.30
CA LYS A 246 -1.78 -20.37 -11.24
C LYS A 246 -3.07 -19.63 -10.87
N TYR A 247 -4.19 -20.34 -10.93
CA TYR A 247 -5.47 -19.83 -10.43
C TYR A 247 -5.38 -19.62 -8.92
N GLN A 248 -5.97 -18.54 -8.42
CA GLN A 248 -6.03 -18.24 -7.00
C GLN A 248 -7.47 -18.28 -6.48
N GLU A 249 -8.36 -17.47 -7.05
CA GLU A 249 -9.72 -17.32 -6.55
C GLU A 249 -10.68 -16.78 -7.61
N ASN A 250 -11.97 -16.90 -7.31
CA ASN A 250 -13.07 -16.25 -8.01
C ASN A 250 -14.00 -15.65 -6.94
N ASN A 251 -14.24 -14.35 -7.00
CA ASN A 251 -14.99 -13.65 -5.97
C ASN A 251 -15.74 -12.45 -6.55
N ILE A 252 -16.62 -11.86 -5.72
CA ILE A 252 -17.41 -10.68 -6.05
C ILE A 252 -16.99 -9.55 -5.12
N VAL A 253 -16.56 -8.42 -5.68
CA VAL A 253 -16.34 -7.18 -4.94
C VAL A 253 -17.50 -6.24 -5.18
N ARG A 254 -18.12 -5.76 -4.10
CA ARG A 254 -19.09 -4.68 -4.17
C ARG A 254 -18.34 -3.35 -4.28
N VAL A 255 -18.75 -2.51 -5.23
CA VAL A 255 -18.16 -1.20 -5.49
C VAL A 255 -19.30 -0.19 -5.50
N SER A 256 -19.47 0.54 -4.41
CA SER A 256 -20.53 1.55 -4.35
C SER A 256 -20.23 2.71 -5.31
N PRO A 257 -21.21 3.23 -6.07
CA PRO A 257 -21.01 4.38 -6.94
C PRO A 257 -20.55 5.64 -6.19
N GLN A 258 -20.78 5.72 -4.88
CA GLN A 258 -20.40 6.85 -4.03
C GLN A 258 -19.08 6.64 -3.29
N GLU A 259 -18.49 5.45 -3.35
CA GLU A 259 -17.31 5.10 -2.58
C GLU A 259 -16.08 4.89 -3.48
N GLN A 260 -14.92 5.03 -2.85
CA GLN A 260 -13.64 4.69 -3.44
C GLN A 260 -13.27 3.29 -2.97
N THR A 261 -13.27 2.32 -3.87
CA THR A 261 -12.96 0.93 -3.54
C THR A 261 -11.57 0.58 -4.01
N GLN A 262 -10.79 -0.05 -3.15
CA GLN A 262 -9.46 -0.52 -3.46
C GLN A 262 -9.28 -1.99 -3.09
N MET A 263 -8.59 -2.71 -3.96
CA MET A 263 -8.10 -4.06 -3.74
C MET A 263 -6.58 -4.03 -3.73
N LEU A 264 -6.00 -4.55 -2.64
CA LEU A 264 -4.57 -4.81 -2.56
C LEU A 264 -4.34 -6.30 -2.76
N VAL A 265 -3.50 -6.64 -3.74
CA VAL A 265 -3.09 -8.03 -3.98
C VAL A 265 -1.66 -8.16 -3.44
N LEU A 266 -1.48 -8.99 -2.42
CA LEU A 266 -0.22 -9.13 -1.71
C LEU A 266 0.12 -10.62 -1.51
N ARG A 267 1.37 -10.96 -1.18
CA ARG A 267 1.74 -12.34 -0.84
C ARG A 267 2.01 -12.46 0.65
N SER A 268 1.03 -12.89 1.42
CA SER A 268 1.15 -13.20 2.84
C SER A 268 1.53 -14.66 3.08
N GLN A 269 2.10 -14.94 4.25
CA GLN A 269 2.21 -16.29 4.82
C GLN A 269 1.32 -16.47 6.05
N ASN A 270 0.55 -15.43 6.42
CA ASN A 270 -0.25 -15.41 7.63
C ASN A 270 -1.47 -16.35 7.52
N ASP A 271 -1.78 -17.05 8.61
CA ASP A 271 -2.87 -18.02 8.68
C ASP A 271 -4.26 -17.38 8.73
N PHE A 272 -4.35 -16.07 9.00
CA PHE A 272 -5.59 -15.28 8.91
C PHE A 272 -6.29 -15.41 7.54
N PHE A 273 -5.52 -15.66 6.48
CA PHE A 273 -6.05 -15.85 5.13
C PHE A 273 -6.46 -17.29 4.86
N VAL A 274 -6.36 -18.20 5.82
CA VAL A 274 -6.72 -19.61 5.66
C VAL A 274 -8.17 -19.76 6.07
N SER A 275 -9.06 -20.06 5.12
CA SER A 275 -10.44 -20.44 5.46
C SER A 275 -10.47 -21.85 6.05
N SER A 276 -11.55 -22.16 6.77
CA SER A 276 -11.78 -23.49 7.37
C SER A 276 -11.82 -24.65 6.36
N GLY A 277 -11.96 -24.37 5.05
CA GLY A 277 -11.89 -25.35 3.96
C GLY A 277 -10.51 -25.48 3.30
N GLY A 278 -9.48 -24.82 3.84
CA GLY A 278 -8.12 -24.82 3.27
C GLY A 278 -7.94 -23.91 2.04
N SER A 279 -9.00 -23.25 1.55
CA SER A 279 -8.91 -22.21 0.53
C SER A 279 -8.44 -20.89 1.13
N VAL A 280 -7.69 -20.10 0.35
CA VAL A 280 -6.92 -18.96 0.86
C VAL A 280 -7.44 -17.61 0.34
N GLY A 281 -7.85 -16.72 1.26
CA GLY A 281 -8.31 -15.33 1.02
C GLY A 281 -8.66 -14.63 2.35
N GLY A 282 -8.37 -13.33 2.54
CA GLY A 282 -8.49 -12.64 3.84
C GLY A 282 -8.30 -11.11 3.77
N PHE A 283 -9.09 -10.31 4.49
CA PHE A 283 -9.63 -9.06 3.92
C PHE A 283 -9.37 -7.76 4.73
N ALA A 284 -9.06 -6.62 4.08
CA ALA A 284 -8.94 -5.27 4.71
C ALA A 284 -9.68 -4.17 3.92
N LEU A 285 -10.65 -3.45 4.50
CA LEU A 285 -11.23 -2.22 3.90
C LEU A 285 -11.10 -0.98 4.78
N PRO A 286 -11.00 0.21 4.17
CA PRO A 286 -11.22 1.48 4.85
C PRO A 286 -12.74 1.68 5.00
N ASP A 287 -13.26 1.24 6.14
CA ASP A 287 -14.61 1.45 6.66
C ASP A 287 -15.79 1.38 5.65
N ALA A 288 -16.10 0.14 5.27
CA ALA A 288 -17.43 -0.49 5.21
C ALA A 288 -17.36 -1.70 4.25
N ARG A 289 -16.97 -2.88 4.79
CA ARG A 289 -17.14 -4.26 4.25
C ARG A 289 -16.08 -4.89 3.29
N GLY A 290 -14.93 -5.37 3.84
CA GLY A 290 -14.03 -6.44 3.33
C GLY A 290 -13.31 -6.32 1.94
N THR A 291 -11.97 -6.52 1.90
CA THR A 291 -11.23 -7.43 0.96
C THR A 291 -9.73 -7.13 0.62
N VAL A 292 -8.82 -8.11 0.83
CA VAL A 292 -7.39 -8.28 0.45
C VAL A 292 -7.13 -9.79 0.14
N ALA A 293 -6.08 -10.17 -0.60
CA ALA A 293 -5.76 -11.59 -0.88
C ALA A 293 -4.24 -11.82 -1.05
N CYS A 294 -3.67 -12.84 -0.38
CA CYS A 294 -3.18 -14.15 -0.92
C CYS A 294 -2.09 -14.80 0.00
N ARG A 295 -2.11 -16.14 0.17
CA ARG A 295 -0.97 -17.03 0.52
C ARG A 295 -0.94 -18.21 -0.47
N HIS A 296 0.26 -18.70 -0.80
CA HIS A 296 0.48 -19.95 -1.55
C HIS A 296 0.65 -21.12 -0.57
N PRO A 297 -0.05 -22.27 -0.71
CA PRO A 297 0.30 -23.47 0.03
C PRO A 297 1.64 -24.00 -0.49
N ASN A 298 2.53 -24.43 0.42
CA ASN A 298 3.62 -25.30 0.04
C ASN A 298 3.01 -26.55 -0.60
N ALA A 299 3.44 -26.87 -1.81
CA ALA A 299 3.23 -28.19 -2.37
C ALA A 299 3.86 -29.21 -1.41
N LEU A 300 3.04 -30.19 -1.03
CA LEU A 300 3.49 -31.42 -0.39
C LEU A 300 4.60 -32.06 -1.23
N SER A 301 5.74 -32.31 -0.58
CA SER A 301 6.50 -33.54 -0.72
C SER A 301 6.90 -33.99 0.68
#